data_AF-A0A7X2IT10-F1
#
_entry.id   AF-A0A7X2IT10-F1
#
_cell.length_a   1.000
_cell.length_b   1.000
_cell.length_c   1.000
_cell.angle_alpha   90.00
_cell.angle_beta   90.00
_cell.angle_gamma   90.00
#
_symmetry.space_group_name_H-M   'P 1'
#
loop_
_entity.id
_entity.type
_entity.pdbx_description
1 polymer ?
#
loop_
_entity_poly.entity_id
_entity_poly.type
_entity_poly.pdbx_seq_one_letter_code
_entity_poly.pdbx_strand_id
1 'polypeptide(L)'
;MSDDKPLTAEEKILAQLSTYSKETPIGHPDIDGRAGIFVPSPEFNFAANATIRMGSGIVGFGNPDGTLTIYFEGNRFDDSSLHKWENKVRKSYDRMVMRAPTVSKGKLDAKQLELVGLIEGNGITIKHPEKLVHWLTVSNALDTAPASDHITWKKDKF
;
A
#
# COMPACT_ATOMS: atom_id res chain seq x y z
N MET A 1 -19.92 30.30 16.48
CA MET A 1 -20.89 29.19 16.48
C MET A 1 -20.68 28.47 15.17
N SER A 2 -20.04 27.30 15.22
CA SER A 2 -19.70 26.53 14.04
C SER A 2 -20.96 25.80 13.56
N ASP A 3 -21.42 26.11 12.37
CA ASP A 3 -22.54 25.42 11.72
C ASP A 3 -22.08 24.02 11.26
N ASP A 4 -22.07 23.06 12.18
CA ASP A 4 -21.98 21.64 11.81
C ASP A 4 -23.33 21.21 11.24
N LYS A 5 -23.52 21.48 9.94
CA LYS A 5 -24.66 20.96 9.19
C LYS A 5 -24.51 19.44 9.11
N PRO A 6 -25.49 18.65 9.60
CA PRO A 6 -25.43 17.20 9.50
C PRO A 6 -25.45 16.78 8.02
N LEU A 7 -24.55 15.87 7.66
CA LEU A 7 -24.49 15.27 6.32
C LEU A 7 -25.86 14.71 5.93
N THR A 8 -26.26 14.98 4.70
CA THR A 8 -27.46 14.41 4.08
C THR A 8 -27.31 12.88 3.93
N ALA A 9 -28.43 12.18 3.73
CA ALA A 9 -28.40 10.73 3.53
C ALA A 9 -27.54 10.33 2.31
N GLU A 10 -27.58 11.13 1.24
CA GLU A 10 -26.78 10.93 0.04
C GLU A 10 -25.29 11.18 0.28
N GLU A 11 -24.93 12.26 1.01
CA GLU A 11 -23.55 12.51 1.42
C GLU A 11 -23.02 11.45 2.37
N LYS A 12 -23.87 10.88 3.24
CA LYS A 12 -23.52 9.75 4.10
C LYS A 12 -23.28 8.47 3.29
N ILE A 13 -24.08 8.22 2.25
CA ILE A 13 -23.90 7.08 1.34
C ILE A 13 -22.63 7.26 0.50
N LEU A 14 -22.37 8.47 -0.01
CA LEU A 14 -21.13 8.81 -0.73
C LEU A 14 -19.89 8.73 0.16
N ALA A 15 -19.98 9.15 1.41
CA ALA A 15 -18.91 8.98 2.40
C ALA A 15 -18.69 7.51 2.79
N GLN A 16 -19.75 6.68 2.74
CA GLN A 16 -19.66 5.23 2.91
C GLN A 16 -19.11 4.52 1.67
N LEU A 17 -19.30 5.09 0.47
CA LEU A 17 -18.63 4.70 -0.77
C LEU A 17 -17.21 5.28 -0.79
N SER A 18 -16.40 4.93 0.21
CA SER A 18 -14.97 5.20 0.17
C SER A 18 -14.38 4.34 -0.95
N THR A 19 -14.25 4.94 -2.12
CA THR A 19 -13.48 4.38 -3.22
C THR A 19 -12.03 4.79 -3.03
N TYR A 20 -11.12 3.90 -3.39
CA TYR A 20 -9.70 4.19 -3.40
C TYR A 20 -9.40 5.44 -4.24
N SER A 21 -8.27 6.12 -3.95
CA SER A 21 -7.84 7.32 -4.68
C SER A 21 -7.96 7.13 -6.19
N LYS A 22 -8.34 8.19 -6.93
CA LYS A 22 -8.40 8.20 -8.41
C LYS A 22 -7.08 7.81 -9.07
N GLU A 23 -5.97 7.94 -8.35
CA GLU A 23 -4.64 7.55 -8.84
C GLU A 23 -4.33 6.06 -8.64
N THR A 24 -5.15 5.34 -7.88
CA THR A 24 -4.98 3.91 -7.65
C THR A 24 -5.19 3.16 -8.96
N PRO A 25 -4.22 2.37 -9.43
CA PRO A 25 -4.42 1.51 -10.59
C PRO A 25 -5.57 0.53 -10.37
N ILE A 26 -6.42 0.36 -11.38
CA ILE A 26 -7.58 -0.53 -11.34
C ILE A 26 -7.25 -1.82 -12.10
N GLY A 27 -7.62 -2.95 -11.50
CA GLY A 27 -7.37 -4.27 -12.07
C GLY A 27 -5.96 -4.79 -11.76
N HIS A 28 -5.83 -6.11 -11.89
CA HIS A 28 -4.58 -6.77 -11.56
C HIS A 28 -3.48 -6.38 -12.57
N PRO A 29 -2.33 -5.87 -12.12
CA PRO A 29 -1.24 -5.50 -13.03
C PRO A 29 -0.60 -6.75 -13.64
N ASP A 30 -0.22 -6.67 -14.92
CA ASP A 30 0.68 -7.64 -15.55
C ASP A 30 2.14 -7.33 -15.18
N ILE A 31 3.09 -8.11 -15.71
CA ILE A 31 4.53 -7.89 -15.53
C ILE A 31 4.88 -6.46 -15.97
N ASP A 32 5.67 -5.76 -15.16
CA ASP A 32 6.02 -4.33 -15.28
C ASP A 32 4.82 -3.36 -15.18
N GLY A 33 3.60 -3.85 -14.98
CA GLY A 33 2.39 -3.05 -14.80
C GLY A 33 2.39 -2.27 -13.49
N ARG A 34 1.56 -1.23 -13.41
CA ARG A 34 1.57 -0.30 -12.26
C ARG A 34 0.69 -0.80 -11.10
N ALA A 35 1.17 -0.64 -9.88
CA ALA A 35 0.39 -0.83 -8.65
C ALA A 35 0.52 0.38 -7.71
N GLY A 36 -0.47 0.56 -6.84
CA GLY A 36 -0.40 1.53 -5.75
C GLY A 36 0.44 1.02 -4.59
N ILE A 37 1.11 1.92 -3.89
CA ILE A 37 1.79 1.65 -2.61
C ILE A 37 0.96 2.30 -1.51
N PHE A 38 0.70 1.55 -0.45
CA PHE A 38 -0.22 1.95 0.60
C PHE A 38 0.42 1.91 1.99
N VAL A 39 -0.14 2.68 2.90
CA VAL A 39 0.07 2.56 4.34
C VAL A 39 -1.29 2.41 5.05
N PRO A 40 -1.34 1.81 6.25
CA PRO A 40 -2.54 1.79 7.08
C PRO A 40 -3.07 3.20 7.34
N SER A 41 -4.38 3.40 7.15
CA SER A 41 -5.08 4.61 7.57
C SER A 41 -5.44 4.56 9.06
N PRO A 42 -5.94 5.65 9.66
CA PRO A 42 -6.50 5.64 11.01
C PRO A 42 -7.63 4.62 11.23
N GLU A 43 -8.37 4.25 10.18
CA GLU A 43 -9.46 3.27 10.19
C GLU A 43 -8.97 1.83 10.02
N PHE A 44 -7.67 1.62 9.87
CA PHE A 44 -7.10 0.29 9.74
C PHE A 44 -7.23 -0.49 11.04
N ASN A 45 -7.92 -1.63 10.96
CA ASN A 45 -8.09 -2.52 12.11
C ASN A 45 -6.97 -3.57 12.14
N PHE A 46 -5.95 -3.33 12.98
CA PHE A 46 -4.83 -4.26 13.17
C PHE A 46 -5.24 -5.60 13.79
N ALA A 47 -6.28 -5.63 14.63
CA ALA A 47 -6.76 -6.89 15.22
C ALA A 47 -7.38 -7.79 14.15
N ALA A 48 -8.14 -7.21 13.21
CA ALA A 48 -8.74 -7.93 12.09
C ALA A 48 -7.71 -8.30 11.01
N ASN A 49 -6.59 -7.59 10.93
CA ASN A 49 -5.56 -7.74 9.90
C ASN A 49 -4.19 -8.09 10.46
N ALA A 50 -4.15 -8.94 11.50
CA ALA A 50 -2.95 -9.26 12.26
C ALA A 50 -1.80 -9.89 11.44
N THR A 51 -2.07 -10.31 10.20
CA THR A 51 -1.05 -10.81 9.26
C THR A 51 -0.20 -9.69 8.67
N ILE A 52 -0.72 -8.46 8.61
CA ILE A 52 0.01 -7.27 8.15
C ILE A 52 0.78 -6.71 9.34
N ARG A 53 2.10 -6.91 9.34
CA ARG A 53 2.98 -6.49 10.44
C ARG A 53 3.31 -4.99 10.37
N MET A 54 3.65 -4.41 11.51
CA MET A 54 4.22 -3.06 11.57
C MET A 54 5.43 -2.94 10.65
N GLY A 55 5.52 -1.85 9.90
CA GLY A 55 6.59 -1.59 8.93
C GLY A 55 6.56 -2.48 7.68
N SER A 56 5.43 -3.13 7.37
CA SER A 56 5.26 -3.87 6.12
C SER A 56 5.28 -2.94 4.91
N GLY A 57 5.82 -3.42 3.79
CA GLY A 57 5.57 -2.85 2.47
C GLY A 57 4.23 -3.39 1.96
N ILE A 58 3.31 -2.51 1.55
CA ILE A 58 1.97 -2.88 1.07
C ILE A 58 1.79 -2.31 -0.33
N VAL A 59 1.41 -3.17 -1.27
CA VAL A 59 1.09 -2.77 -2.65
C VAL A 59 -0.28 -3.31 -3.03
N GLY A 60 -0.98 -2.62 -3.91
CA GLY A 60 -2.35 -2.99 -4.26
C GLY A 60 -2.87 -2.42 -5.56
N PHE A 61 -4.06 -2.89 -5.94
CA PHE A 61 -4.85 -2.33 -7.02
C PHE A 61 -6.33 -2.29 -6.61
N GLY A 62 -7.07 -1.40 -7.27
CA GLY A 62 -8.49 -1.23 -7.10
C GLY A 62 -9.32 -2.30 -7.80
N ASN A 63 -10.36 -2.76 -7.13
CA ASN A 63 -11.36 -3.66 -7.69
C ASN A 63 -12.61 -2.89 -8.18
N PRO A 64 -13.37 -3.45 -9.13
CA PRO A 64 -14.63 -2.83 -9.60
C PRO A 64 -15.67 -2.61 -8.50
N ASP A 65 -15.61 -3.40 -7.41
CA ASP A 65 -16.50 -3.29 -6.26
C ASP A 65 -16.05 -2.24 -5.22
N GLY A 66 -15.05 -1.42 -5.54
CA GLY A 66 -14.54 -0.34 -4.67
C GLY A 66 -13.51 -0.79 -3.63
N THR A 67 -13.27 -2.09 -3.46
CA THR A 67 -12.26 -2.60 -2.54
C THR A 67 -10.85 -2.56 -3.12
N LEU A 68 -9.84 -2.78 -2.28
CA LEU A 68 -8.45 -2.99 -2.69
C LEU A 68 -8.08 -4.47 -2.59
N THR A 69 -7.41 -4.99 -3.60
CA THR A 69 -6.62 -6.22 -3.46
C THR A 69 -5.17 -5.85 -3.20
N ILE A 70 -4.62 -6.36 -2.10
CA ILE A 70 -3.29 -6.02 -1.64
C ILE A 70 -2.38 -7.24 -1.53
N TYR A 71 -1.09 -7.00 -1.68
CA TYR A 71 0.01 -7.89 -1.36
C TYR A 71 0.92 -7.16 -0.38
N PHE A 72 1.52 -7.90 0.55
CA PHE A 72 2.34 -7.30 1.59
C PHE A 72 3.55 -8.16 1.97
N GLU A 73 4.54 -7.53 2.59
CA GLU A 73 5.71 -8.19 3.14
C GLU A 73 6.17 -7.44 4.40
N GLY A 74 6.25 -8.17 5.51
CA GLY A 74 6.63 -7.65 6.83
C GLY A 74 7.96 -8.19 7.34
N ASN A 75 8.72 -8.86 6.47
CA ASN A 75 9.95 -9.59 6.79
C ASN A 75 9.75 -10.61 7.93
N ARG A 76 8.76 -11.50 7.78
CA ARG A 76 8.37 -12.41 8.88
C ARG A 76 9.50 -13.30 9.39
N PHE A 77 10.42 -13.66 8.50
CA PHE A 77 11.50 -14.61 8.72
C PHE A 77 12.87 -13.94 8.94
N ASP A 78 12.90 -12.62 9.14
CA ASP A 78 14.12 -11.84 9.38
C ASP A 78 15.20 -12.04 8.30
N ASP A 79 14.77 -12.03 7.05
CA ASP A 79 15.64 -12.08 5.88
C ASP A 79 16.38 -10.75 5.74
N SER A 80 17.71 -10.80 5.74
CA SER A 80 18.57 -9.61 5.66
C SER A 80 18.35 -8.80 4.38
N SER A 81 17.93 -9.46 3.28
CA SER A 81 17.60 -8.78 2.02
C SER A 81 16.35 -7.89 2.11
N LEU A 82 15.52 -8.07 3.14
CA LEU A 82 14.25 -7.36 3.34
C LEU A 82 14.29 -6.36 4.48
N HIS A 83 15.48 -6.00 4.96
CA HIS A 83 15.61 -5.00 6.02
C HIS A 83 15.10 -3.62 5.57
N LYS A 84 15.41 -3.22 4.33
CA LYS A 84 14.93 -1.96 3.72
C LYS A 84 13.45 -2.04 3.31
N TRP A 85 12.69 -0.98 3.56
CA TRP A 85 11.25 -0.95 3.30
C TRP A 85 10.94 -1.11 1.80
N GLU A 86 11.71 -0.46 0.93
CA GLU A 86 11.56 -0.55 -0.52
C GLU A 86 11.74 -2.00 -1.04
N ASN A 87 12.55 -2.83 -0.36
CA ASN A 87 12.72 -4.23 -0.72
C ASN A 87 11.49 -5.07 -0.34
N LYS A 88 10.81 -4.74 0.77
CA LYS A 88 9.52 -5.35 1.14
C LYS A 88 8.43 -4.99 0.12
N VAL A 89 8.39 -3.73 -0.30
CA VAL A 89 7.48 -3.24 -1.35
C VAL A 89 7.75 -3.99 -2.66
N ARG A 90 9.02 -4.07 -3.09
CA ARG A 90 9.45 -4.82 -4.27
C ARG A 90 8.99 -6.27 -4.24
N LYS A 91 9.27 -7.00 -3.14
CA LYS A 91 8.89 -8.41 -2.99
C LYS A 91 7.37 -8.62 -3.04
N SER A 92 6.61 -7.69 -2.47
CA SER A 92 5.15 -7.72 -2.52
C SER A 92 4.64 -7.51 -3.95
N TYR A 93 5.25 -6.58 -4.68
CA TYR A 93 4.93 -6.27 -6.07
C TYR A 93 5.28 -7.42 -7.02
N ASP A 94 6.47 -8.00 -6.87
CA ASP A 94 6.90 -9.17 -7.66
C ASP A 94 5.91 -10.33 -7.51
N ARG A 95 5.48 -10.64 -6.27
CA ARG A 95 4.44 -11.66 -6.02
C ARG A 95 3.11 -11.31 -6.69
N MET A 96 2.73 -10.04 -6.67
CA MET A 96 1.50 -9.56 -7.30
C MET A 96 1.56 -9.80 -8.81
N VAL A 97 2.51 -9.17 -9.53
CA VAL A 97 2.57 -9.24 -10.99
C VAL A 97 2.80 -10.65 -11.53
N MET A 98 3.52 -11.50 -10.79
CA MET A 98 3.70 -12.92 -11.14
C MET A 98 2.52 -13.81 -10.77
N ARG A 99 1.49 -13.29 -10.11
CA ARG A 99 0.36 -14.08 -9.55
C ARG A 99 0.83 -15.24 -8.67
N ALA A 100 1.93 -15.03 -7.94
CA ALA A 100 2.55 -16.08 -7.14
C ALA A 100 1.60 -16.52 -6.00
N PRO A 101 1.47 -17.83 -5.74
CA PRO A 101 0.76 -18.32 -4.56
C PRO A 101 1.38 -17.76 -3.28
N THR A 102 0.59 -17.07 -2.45
CA THR A 102 1.05 -16.46 -1.21
C THR A 102 -0.09 -16.29 -0.21
N VAL A 103 0.25 -16.39 1.08
CA VAL A 103 -0.65 -16.01 2.19
C VAL A 103 -0.57 -14.53 2.52
N SER A 104 0.43 -13.81 1.98
CA SER A 104 0.62 -12.37 2.17
C SER A 104 -0.15 -11.58 1.12
N LYS A 105 -1.45 -11.87 1.02
CA LYS A 105 -2.42 -11.26 0.11
C LYS A 105 -3.74 -11.07 0.85
N GLY A 106 -4.45 -9.98 0.57
CA GLY A 106 -5.75 -9.71 1.18
C GLY A 106 -6.66 -8.85 0.31
N LYS A 107 -7.93 -8.75 0.72
CA LYS A 107 -8.91 -7.82 0.17
C LYS A 107 -9.39 -6.92 1.31
N LEU A 108 -9.27 -5.61 1.15
CA LEU A 108 -9.61 -4.63 2.19
C LEU A 108 -10.56 -3.56 1.65
N ASP A 109 -11.33 -2.97 2.56
CA ASP A 109 -12.04 -1.72 2.29
C ASP A 109 -11.01 -0.62 2.03
N ALA A 110 -11.24 0.19 0.98
CA ALA A 110 -10.30 1.22 0.57
C ALA A 110 -10.05 2.26 1.67
N LYS A 111 -11.03 2.51 2.56
CA LYS A 111 -10.85 3.46 3.66
C LYS A 111 -9.80 3.04 4.68
N GLN A 112 -9.39 1.77 4.70
CA GLN A 112 -8.40 1.26 5.65
C GLN A 112 -6.96 1.55 5.21
N LEU A 113 -6.77 2.05 3.99
CA LEU A 113 -5.45 2.26 3.42
C LEU A 113 -5.36 3.63 2.76
N GLU A 114 -4.22 4.28 2.93
CA GLU A 114 -3.90 5.52 2.25
C GLU A 114 -2.87 5.25 1.16
N LEU A 115 -3.14 5.74 -0.05
CA LEU A 115 -2.16 5.71 -1.14
C LEU A 115 -1.01 6.66 -0.82
N VAL A 116 0.23 6.15 -0.85
CA VAL A 116 1.44 6.96 -0.60
C VAL A 116 2.36 7.05 -1.80
N GLY A 117 2.15 6.23 -2.82
CA GLY A 117 3.01 6.20 -3.99
C GLY A 117 2.57 5.16 -5.01
N LEU A 118 3.42 4.99 -6.02
CA LEU A 118 3.22 4.05 -7.12
C LEU A 118 4.49 3.23 -7.31
N ILE A 119 4.31 1.98 -7.72
CA ILE A 119 5.37 1.05 -8.12
C ILE A 119 5.08 0.53 -9.52
N GLU A 120 6.13 0.39 -10.32
CA GLU A 120 6.14 -0.31 -11.60
C GLU A 120 7.48 -1.04 -11.78
N GLY A 121 7.68 -1.77 -12.89
CA GLY A 121 8.80 -2.70 -13.02
C GLY A 121 10.20 -2.09 -12.81
N ASN A 122 10.36 -0.79 -13.07
CA ASN A 122 11.63 -0.07 -12.99
C ASN A 122 11.87 0.64 -11.64
N GLY A 123 10.89 0.71 -10.73
CA GLY A 123 11.05 1.51 -9.53
C GLY A 123 9.79 1.89 -8.76
N ILE A 124 10.01 2.76 -7.77
CA ILE A 124 9.00 3.32 -6.87
C ILE A 124 9.03 4.84 -6.98
N THR A 125 7.85 5.46 -6.99
CA THR A 125 7.66 6.90 -6.78
C THR A 125 6.77 7.12 -5.56
N ILE A 126 7.32 7.73 -4.51
CA ILE A 126 6.61 8.13 -3.31
C ILE A 126 6.03 9.54 -3.54
N LYS A 127 4.72 9.68 -3.37
CA LYS A 127 3.98 10.94 -3.53
C LYS A 127 3.65 11.62 -2.21
N HIS A 128 3.54 10.82 -1.14
CA HIS A 128 3.20 11.27 0.21
C HIS A 128 4.26 10.75 1.21
N PRO A 129 5.50 11.25 1.13
CA PRO A 129 6.59 10.79 2.00
C PRO A 129 6.28 11.02 3.48
N GLU A 130 5.52 12.05 3.82
CA GLU A 130 5.07 12.34 5.19
C GLU A 130 4.25 11.19 5.80
N LYS A 131 3.36 10.57 5.01
CA LYS A 131 2.54 9.43 5.46
C LYS A 131 3.37 8.17 5.62
N LEU A 132 4.32 7.95 4.72
CA LEU A 132 5.27 6.85 4.83
C LEU A 132 6.15 7.01 6.08
N VAL A 133 6.73 8.18 6.30
CA VAL A 133 7.56 8.46 7.48
C VAL A 133 6.77 8.28 8.76
N HIS A 134 5.51 8.77 8.81
CA HIS A 134 4.64 8.53 9.95
C HIS A 134 4.44 7.02 10.20
N TRP A 135 4.07 6.26 9.17
CA TRP A 135 3.89 4.80 9.25
C TRP A 135 5.13 4.09 9.79
N LEU A 136 6.31 4.41 9.26
CA LEU A 136 7.57 3.80 9.70
C LEU A 136 7.94 4.21 11.12
N THR A 137 7.63 5.44 11.53
CA THR A 137 7.87 5.93 12.89
C THR A 137 7.02 5.18 13.90
N VAL A 138 5.69 5.10 13.69
CA VAL A 138 4.79 4.35 14.60
C VAL A 138 5.06 2.85 14.58
N SER A 139 5.73 2.36 13.52
CA SER A 139 6.19 0.98 13.39
C SER A 139 7.55 0.70 14.04
N ASN A 140 8.22 1.71 14.59
CA ASN A 140 9.61 1.60 15.06
C ASN A 140 10.55 1.03 13.98
N ALA A 141 10.41 1.50 12.74
CA ALA A 141 11.13 1.01 11.56
C ALA A 141 11.64 2.17 10.68
N LEU A 142 11.85 3.35 11.25
CA LEU A 142 12.29 4.55 10.52
C LEU A 142 13.69 4.38 9.89
N ASP A 143 14.55 3.56 10.50
CA ASP A 143 15.85 3.14 9.98
C ASP A 143 15.77 2.35 8.65
N THR A 144 14.60 1.77 8.38
CA THR A 144 14.31 1.04 7.14
C THR A 144 13.82 1.93 6.00
N ALA A 145 13.58 3.22 6.26
CA ALA A 145 13.05 4.15 5.28
C ALA A 145 13.95 4.27 4.03
N PRO A 146 13.36 4.50 2.85
CA PRO A 146 14.12 4.74 1.64
C PRO A 146 14.87 6.07 1.73
N ALA A 147 16.04 6.13 1.10
CA ALA A 147 16.87 7.35 1.10
C ALA A 147 16.34 8.45 0.16
N SER A 148 15.40 8.13 -0.72
CA SER A 148 14.82 9.05 -1.70
C SER A 148 13.37 8.65 -2.03
N ASP A 149 12.58 9.64 -2.44
CA ASP A 149 11.20 9.44 -2.90
C ASP A 149 11.13 8.75 -4.28
N HIS A 150 12.24 8.76 -5.03
CA HIS A 150 12.36 8.08 -6.32
C HIS A 150 13.42 6.98 -6.23
N ILE A 151 12.96 5.73 -6.23
CA ILE A 151 13.83 4.55 -6.21
C ILE A 151 13.81 3.94 -7.60
N THR A 152 14.99 3.77 -8.20
CA THR A 152 15.13 3.11 -9.50
C THR A 152 15.89 1.81 -9.36
N TRP A 153 15.39 0.77 -10.02
CA TRP A 153 16.07 -0.51 -10.13
C TRP A 153 16.67 -0.62 -11.53
N LYS A 154 17.93 -1.03 -11.58
CA LYS A 154 18.56 -1.34 -12.86
C LYS A 154 17.79 -2.51 -13.46
N LYS A 155 17.24 -2.34 -14.67
CA LYS A 155 16.90 -3.49 -15.50
C LYS A 155 18.22 -4.17 -15.82
N ASP A 156 18.41 -5.40 -15.35
CA ASP A 156 19.48 -6.23 -15.88
C ASP A 156 19.23 -6.32 -17.39
N LYS A 157 20.20 -5.86 -18.17
CA LYS A 157 20.17 -6.00 -19.63
C LYS A 157 20.34 -7.50 -19.90
N PHE A 158 19.26 -8.17 -20.27
CA PHE A 158 19.34 -9.46 -20.94
C PHE A 158 19.90 -9.27 -22.35
#